data_AF-A0A0H5QIB1-F1
#
_entry.id   AF-A0A0H5QIB1-F1
#
_cell.length_a   1.000
_cell.length_b   1.000
_cell.length_c   1.000
_cell.angle_alpha   90.00
_cell.angle_beta   90.00
_cell.angle_gamma   90.00
#
_symmetry.space_group_name_H-M   'P 1'
#
loop_
_entity.id
_entity.type
_entity.pdbx_description
1 polymer ?
#
loop_
_entity_poly.entity_id
_entity_poly.type
_entity_poly.pdbx_seq_one_letter_code
_entity_poly.pdbx_strand_id
1 'polypeptide(L)'
;MKNILFTLITLVAVCTAQAQDNREREKNTLRIMSYNIRNGNGMDGRQDLTRTAEVINRLRPGVVALQEVDSMTNRSGKVDVMARLGAETLMHPVFAPAINYDGGKYGIGLLCSERPLDVRRVPLPGREEERTLLMVEFDRYVMCCTHLSLTPEDQLASVDILAKETARTGKPCFVAGDMNAQPDEATIIRLKRDFRILSKTDKPTYPADKPTDVIDYIAIAAKDTNTYTRTGAWVADAPAQSDHRPIVTDVILHQPKDRIFRTKPYLMNPTDGGITVLWQTTVPTHSCIMAATADRVPCVFIENGRVANYDPSAPIHVNYRRNYDGEPTGRDNPELLYNLRSSHGHDQSIINGIGRIGYMKGGGKALWKDEDIADSIAAHAVQYIRQHSGEPFFMYLCTNDIHVPRFPHERFRGKNRMGLRGDAIASFDWTVGQVLSTLDSLRLTDNTLIMLSSDNGPVLDDGYDDRAEELVGEHSPTGHLRGGKYSAFEGGTRIPLIVHWPARVHKAESEALVSQIDFLASLAALTGARIPEHHATDSRDALPALLGQDKQGREWALEQASNHTLSIRTLDWKYIEPSDGSPVITWGPAIETGYNKQPQLYRMGQDAEQTNQAAQHPEIVNELSNLLQQIRKNE
;
A
#
# COMPACT_ATOMS: atom_id res chain seq x y z
N MET A 1 45.45 -35.76 18.10
CA MET A 1 44.70 -34.55 17.67
C MET A 1 44.66 -34.40 16.14
N LYS A 2 44.35 -35.45 15.37
CA LYS A 2 44.17 -35.35 13.90
C LYS A 2 42.84 -35.95 13.39
N ASN A 3 42.06 -36.62 14.24
CA ASN A 3 40.79 -37.24 13.86
C ASN A 3 39.54 -36.42 14.25
N ILE A 4 39.69 -35.29 14.95
CA ILE A 4 38.56 -34.42 15.33
C ILE A 4 38.33 -33.31 14.28
N LEU A 5 39.36 -32.95 13.52
CA LEU A 5 39.27 -31.88 12.52
C LEU A 5 38.63 -32.34 11.21
N PHE A 6 38.71 -33.63 10.86
CA PHE A 6 38.09 -34.16 9.64
C PHE A 6 36.57 -34.32 9.79
N THR A 7 36.08 -34.70 10.97
CA THR A 7 34.64 -34.85 11.25
C THR A 7 33.92 -33.50 11.31
N LEU A 8 34.60 -32.43 11.73
CA LEU A 8 34.01 -31.08 11.75
C LEU A 8 33.85 -30.48 10.34
N ILE A 9 34.76 -30.77 9.42
CA ILE A 9 34.71 -30.24 8.05
C ILE A 9 33.64 -30.97 7.22
N THR A 10 33.37 -32.25 7.49
CA THR A 10 32.26 -32.97 6.83
C THR A 10 30.89 -32.55 7.36
N LEU A 11 30.77 -32.20 8.65
CA LEU A 11 29.50 -31.70 9.22
C LEU A 11 29.13 -30.30 8.69
N VAL A 12 30.12 -29.42 8.52
CA VAL A 12 29.88 -28.07 7.98
C VAL A 12 29.49 -28.13 6.49
N ALA A 13 30.08 -29.04 5.70
CA ALA A 13 29.73 -29.22 4.29
C ALA A 13 28.31 -29.80 4.08
N VAL A 14 27.84 -30.69 4.97
CA VAL A 14 26.48 -31.24 4.92
C VAL A 14 25.45 -30.21 5.39
N CYS A 15 25.77 -29.38 6.39
CA CYS A 15 24.88 -28.28 6.80
C CYS A 15 24.77 -27.17 5.75
N THR A 16 25.79 -26.95 4.91
CA THR A 16 25.71 -25.96 3.81
C THR A 16 24.87 -26.42 2.61
N ALA A 17 24.64 -27.72 2.43
CA ALA A 17 23.78 -28.24 1.37
C ALA A 17 22.28 -28.26 1.78
N GLN A 18 21.99 -28.43 3.07
CA GLN A 18 20.62 -28.34 3.60
C GLN A 18 20.17 -26.89 3.91
N ALA A 19 21.11 -25.94 4.01
CA ALA A 19 20.80 -24.52 4.21
C ALA A 19 20.35 -23.78 2.94
N GLN A 20 20.15 -24.47 1.81
CA GLN A 20 19.92 -23.83 0.52
C GLN A 20 18.44 -23.48 0.21
N ASP A 21 17.49 -23.88 1.06
CA ASP A 21 16.04 -23.64 0.85
C ASP A 21 15.44 -22.53 1.73
N ASN A 22 16.29 -21.73 2.38
CA ASN A 22 15.89 -20.66 3.30
C ASN A 22 16.06 -19.25 2.70
N ARG A 23 15.99 -19.09 1.38
CA ARG A 23 15.95 -17.75 0.78
C ARG A 23 14.67 -17.05 1.24
N GLU A 24 14.80 -15.90 1.88
CA GLU A 24 13.67 -14.98 2.07
C GLU A 24 13.02 -14.74 0.71
N ARG A 25 11.81 -15.24 0.55
CA ARG A 25 11.00 -15.09 -0.66
C ARG A 25 10.66 -13.61 -0.80
N GLU A 26 10.94 -13.01 -1.95
CA GLU A 26 10.44 -11.68 -2.27
C GLU A 26 8.91 -11.67 -2.10
N LYS A 27 8.36 -10.68 -1.38
CA LYS A 27 6.97 -10.63 -0.88
C LYS A 27 5.88 -10.76 -1.96
N ASN A 28 6.23 -10.62 -3.24
CA ASN A 28 5.32 -10.72 -4.39
C ASN A 28 5.49 -11.99 -5.26
N THR A 29 6.28 -12.97 -4.80
CA THR A 29 6.48 -14.23 -5.54
C THR A 29 5.25 -15.13 -5.38
N LEU A 30 4.74 -15.72 -6.45
CA LEU A 30 3.82 -16.87 -6.48
C LEU A 30 4.64 -18.16 -6.62
N ARG A 31 4.48 -19.08 -5.67
CA ARG A 31 5.08 -20.42 -5.70
C ARG A 31 4.07 -21.43 -6.23
N ILE A 32 4.39 -22.01 -7.38
CA ILE A 32 3.58 -23.02 -8.06
C ILE A 32 4.22 -24.38 -7.85
N MET A 33 3.41 -25.36 -7.44
CA MET A 33 3.85 -26.74 -7.24
C MET A 33 2.99 -27.69 -8.09
N SER A 34 3.62 -28.70 -8.70
CA SER A 34 2.93 -29.87 -9.26
C SER A 34 3.34 -31.11 -8.47
N TYR A 35 2.37 -31.96 -8.15
CA TYR A 35 2.64 -33.16 -7.38
C TYR A 35 1.61 -34.26 -7.67
N ASN A 36 2.06 -35.33 -8.34
CA ASN A 36 1.31 -36.57 -8.41
C ASN A 36 1.43 -37.30 -7.06
N ILE A 37 0.31 -37.48 -6.37
CA ILE A 37 0.29 -38.01 -4.99
C ILE A 37 -0.05 -39.50 -4.94
N ARG A 38 -0.24 -40.14 -6.10
CA ARG A 38 -0.57 -41.56 -6.20
C ARG A 38 -1.65 -41.99 -5.22
N ASN A 39 -2.80 -41.29 -5.21
CA ASN A 39 -3.92 -41.54 -4.29
C ASN A 39 -3.53 -41.55 -2.79
N GLY A 40 -2.45 -40.87 -2.43
CA GLY A 40 -1.89 -40.82 -1.09
C GLY A 40 -1.03 -42.02 -0.72
N ASN A 41 -0.69 -42.91 -1.66
CA ASN A 41 0.23 -44.03 -1.47
C ASN A 41 1.68 -43.63 -1.76
N GLY A 42 2.61 -44.24 -1.04
CA GLY A 42 4.03 -43.93 -1.14
C GLY A 42 4.78 -45.17 -1.51
N MET A 43 6.11 -45.06 -1.49
CA MET A 43 6.98 -46.16 -1.92
C MET A 43 6.93 -47.36 -0.96
N ASP A 44 6.36 -47.19 0.24
CA ASP A 44 6.07 -48.25 1.21
C ASP A 44 4.72 -48.96 1.00
N GLY A 45 3.94 -48.54 0.00
CA GLY A 45 2.63 -49.11 -0.33
C GLY A 45 1.52 -48.78 0.67
N ARG A 46 1.77 -47.88 1.64
CA ARG A 46 0.78 -47.46 2.63
C ARG A 46 0.14 -46.15 2.21
N GLN A 47 -1.16 -46.01 2.42
CA GLN A 47 -1.86 -44.76 2.17
C GLN A 47 -1.73 -43.86 3.40
N ASP A 48 -1.13 -42.69 3.22
CA ASP A 48 -0.96 -41.66 4.24
C ASP A 48 -1.00 -40.29 3.57
N LEU A 49 -2.04 -39.52 3.84
CA LEU A 49 -2.22 -38.16 3.29
C LEU A 49 -1.46 -37.11 4.10
N THR A 50 -1.10 -37.42 5.35
CA THR A 50 -0.41 -36.48 6.22
C THR A 50 1.01 -36.24 5.74
N ARG A 51 1.73 -37.26 5.24
CA ARG A 51 3.04 -37.04 4.60
C ARG A 51 2.95 -36.15 3.35
N THR A 52 1.83 -36.21 2.61
CA THR A 52 1.59 -35.34 1.46
C THR A 52 1.37 -33.90 1.92
N ALA A 53 0.54 -33.69 2.95
CA ALA A 53 0.33 -32.39 3.55
C ALA A 53 1.62 -31.82 4.16
N GLU A 54 2.46 -32.64 4.79
CA GLU A 54 3.77 -32.23 5.33
C GLU A 54 4.72 -31.72 4.23
N VAL A 55 4.76 -32.40 3.08
CA VAL A 55 5.55 -31.93 1.92
C VAL A 55 5.05 -30.58 1.43
N ILE A 56 3.73 -30.40 1.32
CA ILE A 56 3.11 -29.13 0.90
C ILE A 56 3.40 -28.02 1.92
N ASN A 57 3.15 -28.27 3.21
CA ASN A 57 3.37 -27.32 4.30
C ASN A 57 4.85 -26.92 4.44
N ARG A 58 5.77 -27.86 4.20
CA ARG A 58 7.20 -27.58 4.17
C ARG A 58 7.58 -26.64 3.02
N LEU A 59 7.04 -26.89 1.82
CA LEU A 59 7.37 -26.12 0.61
C LEU A 59 6.60 -24.79 0.51
N ARG A 60 5.51 -24.61 1.26
CA ARG A 60 4.67 -23.40 1.32
C ARG A 60 4.28 -22.82 -0.06
N PRO A 61 3.74 -23.63 -0.98
CA PRO A 61 3.26 -23.15 -2.26
C PRO A 61 2.04 -22.24 -2.10
N GLY A 62 1.88 -21.28 -3.01
CA GLY A 62 0.63 -20.51 -3.13
C GLY A 62 -0.45 -21.31 -3.88
N VAL A 63 -0.04 -22.20 -4.77
CA VAL A 63 -0.94 -23.12 -5.47
C VAL A 63 -0.27 -24.47 -5.75
N VAL A 64 -1.04 -25.56 -5.60
CA VAL A 64 -0.59 -26.94 -5.82
C VAL A 64 -1.52 -27.64 -6.80
N ALA A 65 -0.99 -28.07 -7.94
CA ALA A 65 -1.66 -28.96 -8.88
C ALA A 65 -1.43 -30.41 -8.46
N LEU A 66 -2.50 -31.09 -8.04
CA LEU A 66 -2.48 -32.47 -7.55
C LEU A 66 -3.05 -33.44 -8.58
N GLN A 67 -2.32 -34.51 -8.86
CA GLN A 67 -2.74 -35.60 -9.75
C GLN A 67 -3.02 -36.87 -8.93
N GLU A 68 -3.84 -37.76 -9.49
CA GLU A 68 -4.24 -39.04 -8.88
C GLU A 68 -4.99 -38.90 -7.54
N VAL A 69 -6.00 -38.04 -7.52
CA VAL A 69 -6.76 -37.72 -6.32
C VAL A 69 -8.06 -38.53 -6.25
N ASP A 70 -8.24 -39.27 -5.16
CA ASP A 70 -9.49 -39.95 -4.82
C ASP A 70 -10.50 -39.01 -4.14
N SER A 71 -11.79 -39.26 -4.32
CA SER A 71 -12.85 -38.62 -3.57
C SER A 71 -13.93 -39.64 -3.24
N MET A 72 -14.07 -39.98 -1.95
CA MET A 72 -15.10 -40.90 -1.44
C MET A 72 -15.05 -42.32 -2.03
N THR A 73 -13.89 -42.78 -2.47
CA THR A 73 -13.66 -44.15 -2.99
C THR A 73 -13.46 -45.15 -1.85
N ASN A 74 -13.66 -46.46 -2.08
CA ASN A 74 -13.34 -47.44 -1.05
C ASN A 74 -11.81 -47.49 -0.79
N ARG A 75 -11.00 -47.30 -1.83
CA ARG A 75 -9.53 -47.19 -1.79
C ARG A 75 -9.05 -46.09 -0.85
N SER A 76 -9.76 -44.98 -0.76
CA SER A 76 -9.48 -43.87 0.17
C SER A 76 -10.16 -44.02 1.53
N GLY A 77 -10.81 -45.16 1.81
CA GLY A 77 -11.57 -45.36 3.04
C GLY A 77 -12.78 -44.41 3.16
N LYS A 78 -13.39 -44.04 2.01
CA LYS A 78 -14.47 -43.04 1.91
C LYS A 78 -14.08 -41.65 2.40
N VAL A 79 -12.83 -41.25 2.19
CA VAL A 79 -12.34 -39.90 2.49
C VAL A 79 -12.45 -39.00 1.25
N ASP A 80 -12.89 -37.75 1.46
CA ASP A 80 -12.68 -36.67 0.48
C ASP A 80 -11.25 -36.16 0.64
N VAL A 81 -10.36 -36.62 -0.25
CA VAL A 81 -8.92 -36.33 -0.14
C VAL A 81 -8.63 -34.84 -0.30
N MET A 82 -9.34 -34.15 -1.20
CA MET A 82 -9.12 -32.71 -1.40
C MET A 82 -9.58 -31.91 -0.19
N ALA A 83 -10.74 -32.23 0.39
CA ALA A 83 -11.19 -31.57 1.61
C ALA A 83 -10.22 -31.80 2.78
N ARG A 84 -9.71 -33.03 2.93
CA ARG A 84 -8.74 -33.38 3.99
C ARG A 84 -7.42 -32.65 3.80
N LEU A 85 -6.83 -32.68 2.60
CA LEU A 85 -5.58 -31.98 2.32
C LEU A 85 -5.75 -30.46 2.46
N GLY A 86 -6.90 -29.90 2.06
CA GLY A 86 -7.23 -28.49 2.28
C GLY A 86 -7.25 -28.13 3.77
N ALA A 87 -7.82 -28.98 4.62
CA ALA A 87 -7.81 -28.79 6.07
C ALA A 87 -6.40 -28.88 6.69
N GLU A 88 -5.60 -29.88 6.29
CA GLU A 88 -4.24 -30.10 6.83
C GLU A 88 -3.23 -29.04 6.33
N THR A 89 -3.48 -28.40 5.19
CA THR A 89 -2.61 -27.36 4.60
C THR A 89 -3.13 -25.94 4.76
N LEU A 90 -4.36 -25.78 5.27
CA LEU A 90 -5.07 -24.50 5.36
C LEU A 90 -5.25 -23.81 3.99
N MET A 91 -5.39 -24.61 2.92
CA MET A 91 -5.59 -24.13 1.55
C MET A 91 -7.01 -24.42 1.07
N HIS A 92 -7.54 -23.60 0.17
CA HIS A 92 -8.82 -23.81 -0.49
C HIS A 92 -8.73 -24.99 -1.48
N PRO A 93 -9.51 -26.06 -1.29
CA PRO A 93 -9.50 -27.20 -2.19
C PRO A 93 -10.48 -27.03 -3.35
N VAL A 94 -10.05 -27.41 -4.56
CA VAL A 94 -10.90 -27.51 -5.76
C VAL A 94 -10.66 -28.88 -6.39
N PHE A 95 -11.71 -29.69 -6.51
CA PHE A 95 -11.64 -31.04 -7.09
C PHE A 95 -12.28 -31.09 -8.47
N ALA A 96 -11.64 -31.76 -9.42
CA ALA A 96 -12.19 -32.09 -10.72
C ALA A 96 -12.13 -33.61 -10.93
N PRO A 97 -13.29 -34.32 -10.90
CA PRO A 97 -13.30 -35.73 -11.20
C PRO A 97 -12.98 -35.96 -12.67
N ALA A 98 -12.23 -37.00 -12.99
CA ALA A 98 -12.09 -37.53 -14.34
C ALA A 98 -13.16 -38.60 -14.58
N ILE A 99 -13.19 -39.62 -13.71
CA ILE A 99 -14.07 -40.78 -13.78
C ILE A 99 -14.84 -41.01 -12.48
N ASN A 100 -15.91 -41.82 -12.56
CA ASN A 100 -16.46 -42.49 -11.38
C ASN A 100 -15.62 -43.74 -11.12
N TYR A 101 -15.17 -43.94 -9.88
CA TYR A 101 -14.26 -45.03 -9.54
C TYR A 101 -14.55 -45.56 -8.14
N ASP A 102 -14.63 -46.88 -7.98
CA ASP A 102 -14.66 -47.55 -6.68
C ASP A 102 -15.67 -46.96 -5.66
N GLY A 103 -16.90 -46.73 -6.15
CA GLY A 103 -18.00 -46.16 -5.37
C GLY A 103 -17.84 -44.69 -4.98
N GLY A 104 -16.89 -43.98 -5.61
CA GLY A 104 -16.63 -42.54 -5.48
C GLY A 104 -16.17 -41.96 -6.82
N LYS A 105 -15.22 -41.02 -6.79
CA LYS A 105 -14.65 -40.38 -7.97
C LYS A 105 -13.13 -40.33 -7.90
N TYR A 106 -12.50 -40.30 -9.06
CA TYR A 106 -11.05 -40.20 -9.21
C TYR A 106 -10.70 -39.13 -10.24
N GLY A 107 -9.67 -38.33 -9.98
CA GLY A 107 -9.28 -37.25 -10.88
C GLY A 107 -8.11 -36.40 -10.36
N ILE A 108 -8.26 -35.08 -10.47
CA ILE A 108 -7.22 -34.10 -10.17
C ILE A 108 -7.77 -32.98 -9.27
N GLY A 109 -6.89 -32.18 -8.68
CA GLY A 109 -7.30 -31.06 -7.85
C GLY A 109 -6.30 -29.93 -7.76
N LEU A 110 -6.76 -28.78 -7.27
CA LEU A 110 -5.93 -27.65 -6.91
C LEU A 110 -6.11 -27.32 -5.43
N LEU A 111 -5.01 -27.13 -4.71
CA LEU A 111 -4.99 -26.48 -3.40
C LEU A 111 -4.48 -25.06 -3.58
N CYS A 112 -5.21 -24.07 -3.08
CA CYS A 112 -4.97 -22.66 -3.36
C CYS A 112 -4.93 -21.83 -2.07
N SER A 113 -3.93 -20.97 -1.90
CA SER A 113 -3.90 -20.02 -0.76
C SER A 113 -4.94 -18.90 -0.93
N GLU A 114 -5.28 -18.56 -2.17
CA GLU A 114 -6.30 -17.58 -2.52
C GLU A 114 -7.64 -18.24 -2.83
N ARG A 115 -8.75 -17.51 -2.63
CA ARG A 115 -10.08 -17.99 -2.97
C ARG A 115 -10.29 -17.94 -4.50
N PRO A 116 -10.70 -19.03 -5.16
CA PRO A 116 -11.09 -19.03 -6.57
C PRO A 116 -12.17 -18.01 -6.90
N LEU A 117 -12.04 -17.34 -8.06
CA LEU A 117 -13.07 -16.48 -8.65
C LEU A 117 -14.02 -17.28 -9.55
N ASP A 118 -13.45 -18.14 -10.38
CA ASP A 118 -14.19 -19.05 -11.27
C ASP A 118 -13.48 -20.40 -11.37
N VAL A 119 -14.24 -21.45 -11.64
CA VAL A 119 -13.75 -22.82 -11.76
C VAL A 119 -14.39 -23.46 -12.99
N ARG A 120 -13.55 -23.92 -13.92
CA ARG A 120 -14.00 -24.58 -15.14
C ARG A 120 -13.29 -25.93 -15.33
N ARG A 121 -14.08 -26.93 -15.71
CA ARG A 121 -13.60 -28.26 -16.06
C ARG A 121 -13.76 -28.50 -17.55
N VAL A 122 -12.74 -29.07 -18.18
CA VAL A 122 -12.75 -29.47 -19.59
C VAL A 122 -12.39 -30.95 -19.69
N PRO A 123 -13.21 -31.80 -20.33
CA PRO A 123 -12.84 -33.19 -20.61
C PRO A 123 -11.63 -33.26 -21.55
N LEU A 124 -10.75 -34.22 -21.31
CA LEU A 124 -9.60 -34.52 -22.16
C LEU A 124 -9.68 -35.98 -22.64
N PRO A 125 -9.14 -36.29 -23.84
CA PRO A 125 -9.09 -37.65 -24.33
C PRO A 125 -8.23 -38.55 -23.45
N GLY A 126 -8.61 -39.83 -23.38
CA GLY A 126 -7.92 -40.86 -22.63
C GLY A 126 -8.68 -42.17 -22.77
N ARG A 127 -8.15 -43.05 -23.63
CA ARG A 127 -8.80 -44.33 -23.97
C ARG A 127 -8.64 -45.39 -22.89
N GLU A 128 -7.57 -45.30 -22.11
CA GLU A 128 -7.34 -46.16 -20.95
C GLU A 128 -8.09 -45.66 -19.70
N GLU A 129 -8.20 -44.34 -19.55
CA GLU A 129 -8.90 -43.65 -18.46
C GLU A 129 -9.26 -42.24 -18.95
N GLU A 130 -10.52 -41.83 -18.79
CA GLU A 130 -10.92 -40.47 -19.17
C GLU A 130 -10.09 -39.43 -18.41
N ARG A 131 -9.66 -38.36 -19.08
CA ARG A 131 -8.82 -37.31 -18.47
C ARG A 131 -9.60 -36.00 -18.35
N THR A 132 -9.06 -35.05 -17.58
CA THR A 132 -9.68 -33.73 -17.46
C THR A 132 -8.65 -32.64 -17.22
N LEU A 133 -8.95 -31.43 -17.70
CA LEU A 133 -8.27 -30.18 -17.39
C LEU A 133 -9.13 -29.41 -16.39
N LEU A 134 -8.55 -29.07 -15.24
CA LEU A 134 -9.14 -28.17 -14.25
C LEU A 134 -8.52 -26.79 -14.44
N MET A 135 -9.33 -25.77 -14.73
CA MET A 135 -8.91 -24.37 -14.83
C MET A 135 -9.54 -23.57 -13.70
N VAL A 136 -8.73 -22.83 -12.95
CA VAL A 136 -9.18 -22.02 -11.81
C VAL A 136 -8.68 -20.59 -11.99
N GLU A 137 -9.60 -19.64 -11.96
CA GLU A 137 -9.31 -18.22 -12.13
C GLU A 137 -9.12 -17.51 -10.78
N PHE A 138 -8.06 -16.71 -10.68
CA PHE A 138 -7.78 -15.80 -9.56
C PHE A 138 -7.73 -14.36 -10.07
N ASP A 139 -7.59 -13.37 -9.18
CA ASP A 139 -7.54 -11.96 -9.60
C ASP A 139 -6.39 -11.70 -10.59
N ARG A 140 -5.22 -12.28 -10.35
CA ARG A 140 -3.98 -11.97 -11.10
C ARG A 140 -3.59 -13.00 -12.16
N TYR A 141 -4.08 -14.24 -12.09
CA TYR A 141 -3.65 -15.33 -12.95
C TYR A 141 -4.74 -16.42 -13.08
N VAL A 142 -4.55 -17.34 -14.00
CA VAL A 142 -5.30 -18.60 -14.11
C VAL A 142 -4.34 -19.75 -13.86
N MET A 143 -4.74 -20.70 -13.01
CA MET A 143 -4.00 -21.93 -12.78
C MET A 143 -4.75 -23.12 -13.33
N CYS A 144 -4.05 -23.93 -14.12
CA CYS A 144 -4.58 -25.17 -14.67
C CYS A 144 -3.87 -26.39 -14.09
N CYS A 145 -4.63 -27.42 -13.73
CA CYS A 145 -4.12 -28.74 -13.37
C CYS A 145 -4.56 -29.76 -14.43
N THR A 146 -3.68 -30.70 -14.77
CA THR A 146 -4.01 -31.82 -15.67
C THR A 146 -3.23 -33.08 -15.31
N HIS A 147 -3.67 -34.22 -15.83
CA HIS A 147 -2.95 -35.49 -15.86
C HIS A 147 -3.23 -36.12 -17.23
N LEU A 148 -2.22 -36.19 -18.10
CA LEU A 148 -2.44 -36.64 -19.48
C LEU A 148 -2.56 -38.17 -19.59
N SER A 149 -3.16 -38.65 -20.68
CA SER A 149 -3.24 -40.08 -21.00
C SER A 149 -1.83 -40.70 -21.15
N LEU A 150 -1.75 -42.02 -21.01
CA LEU A 150 -0.55 -42.81 -21.29
C LEU A 150 -0.32 -43.02 -22.81
N THR A 151 -1.30 -42.71 -23.66
CA THR A 151 -1.19 -42.93 -25.11
C THR A 151 -0.78 -41.66 -25.85
N PRO A 152 0.27 -41.69 -26.72
CA PRO A 152 0.76 -40.50 -27.41
C PRO A 152 -0.29 -39.76 -28.23
N GLU A 153 -1.23 -40.47 -28.85
CA GLU A 153 -2.32 -39.86 -29.64
C GLU A 153 -3.25 -39.00 -28.77
N ASP A 154 -3.66 -39.51 -27.61
CA ASP A 154 -4.53 -38.77 -26.69
C ASP A 154 -3.76 -37.65 -25.97
N GLN A 155 -2.47 -37.84 -25.70
CA GLN A 155 -1.61 -36.78 -25.18
C GLN A 155 -1.53 -35.58 -26.13
N LEU A 156 -1.26 -35.82 -27.41
CA LEU A 156 -1.18 -34.77 -28.43
C LEU A 156 -2.53 -34.04 -28.58
N ALA A 157 -3.63 -34.79 -28.64
CA ALA A 157 -4.98 -34.20 -28.70
C ALA A 157 -5.30 -33.38 -27.45
N SER A 158 -4.84 -33.80 -26.28
CA SER A 158 -4.97 -33.04 -25.03
C SER A 158 -4.20 -31.73 -25.08
N VAL A 159 -2.95 -31.73 -25.58
CA VAL A 159 -2.13 -30.52 -25.70
C VAL A 159 -2.81 -29.49 -26.62
N ASP A 160 -3.47 -29.92 -27.70
CA ASP A 160 -4.25 -29.03 -28.56
C ASP A 160 -5.44 -28.39 -27.83
N ILE A 161 -6.12 -29.14 -26.96
CA ILE A 161 -7.20 -28.61 -26.11
C ILE A 161 -6.65 -27.63 -25.09
N LEU A 162 -5.53 -27.94 -24.43
CA LEU A 162 -4.83 -27.03 -23.50
C LEU A 162 -4.51 -25.70 -24.17
N ALA A 163 -3.91 -25.72 -25.35
CA ALA A 163 -3.59 -24.51 -26.11
C ALA A 163 -4.84 -23.69 -26.43
N LYS A 164 -5.91 -24.35 -26.91
CA LYS A 164 -7.18 -23.70 -27.23
C LYS A 164 -7.85 -23.04 -26.02
N GLU A 165 -7.89 -23.72 -24.88
CA GLU A 165 -8.57 -23.22 -23.69
C GLU A 165 -7.77 -22.12 -22.98
N THR A 166 -6.45 -22.27 -22.89
CA THR A 166 -5.57 -21.24 -22.31
C THR A 166 -5.45 -20.00 -23.19
N ALA A 167 -5.62 -20.12 -24.51
CA ALA A 167 -5.68 -18.95 -25.39
C ALA A 167 -6.85 -18.00 -25.06
N ARG A 168 -7.95 -18.50 -24.48
CA ARG A 168 -9.17 -17.72 -24.20
C ARG A 168 -9.09 -16.79 -22.99
N THR A 169 -8.14 -16.99 -22.09
CA THR A 169 -8.01 -16.12 -20.90
C THR A 169 -7.28 -14.81 -21.21
N GLY A 170 -7.70 -13.71 -20.59
CA GLY A 170 -6.98 -12.43 -20.62
C GLY A 170 -5.87 -12.30 -19.58
N LYS A 171 -5.68 -13.31 -18.73
CA LYS A 171 -4.72 -13.32 -17.62
C LYS A 171 -3.56 -14.30 -17.88
N PRO A 172 -2.40 -14.10 -17.22
CA PRO A 172 -1.32 -15.07 -17.20
C PRO A 172 -1.83 -16.47 -16.85
N CYS A 173 -1.58 -17.45 -17.72
CA CYS A 173 -2.17 -18.78 -17.60
C CYS A 173 -1.10 -19.85 -17.43
N PHE A 174 -1.09 -20.47 -16.25
CA PHE A 174 -0.16 -21.54 -15.91
C PHE A 174 -0.83 -22.90 -16.06
N VAL A 175 -0.07 -23.90 -16.52
CA VAL A 175 -0.50 -25.29 -16.59
C VAL A 175 0.53 -26.13 -15.86
N ALA A 176 0.07 -26.97 -14.93
CA ALA A 176 0.92 -27.90 -14.22
C ALA A 176 0.28 -29.29 -14.16
N GLY A 177 1.14 -30.32 -14.18
CA GLY A 177 0.68 -31.69 -14.04
C GLY A 177 1.70 -32.71 -14.49
N ASP A 178 1.28 -33.97 -14.36
CA ASP A 178 1.92 -35.12 -14.97
C ASP A 178 1.48 -35.23 -16.43
N MET A 179 2.44 -35.06 -17.34
CA MET A 179 2.22 -35.07 -18.78
C MET A 179 2.46 -36.44 -19.41
N ASN A 180 2.94 -37.43 -18.64
CA ASN A 180 3.23 -38.78 -19.11
C ASN A 180 4.13 -38.82 -20.38
N ALA A 181 5.00 -37.82 -20.56
CA ALA A 181 5.85 -37.70 -21.73
C ALA A 181 7.21 -37.06 -21.42
N GLN A 182 8.27 -37.57 -22.03
CA GLN A 182 9.65 -37.10 -21.86
C GLN A 182 9.92 -35.80 -22.65
N PRO A 183 10.97 -35.02 -22.30
CA PRO A 183 11.21 -33.71 -22.89
C PRO A 183 11.43 -33.66 -24.41
N ASP A 184 11.84 -34.79 -24.99
CA ASP A 184 12.15 -35.03 -26.40
C ASP A 184 11.04 -35.77 -27.16
N GLU A 185 9.97 -36.18 -26.48
CA GLU A 185 8.81 -36.82 -27.13
C GLU A 185 7.90 -35.79 -27.82
N ALA A 186 7.13 -36.29 -28.81
CA ALA A 186 6.27 -35.47 -29.65
C ALA A 186 5.29 -34.60 -28.85
N THR A 187 4.76 -35.12 -27.74
CA THR A 187 3.85 -34.42 -26.83
C THR A 187 4.48 -33.15 -26.26
N ILE A 188 5.69 -33.24 -25.69
CA ILE A 188 6.34 -32.08 -25.06
C ILE A 188 6.90 -31.13 -26.11
N ILE A 189 7.36 -31.64 -27.26
CA ILE A 189 7.72 -30.81 -28.41
C ILE A 189 6.51 -29.99 -28.90
N ARG A 190 5.32 -30.62 -28.96
CA ARG A 190 4.07 -29.94 -29.32
C ARG A 190 3.66 -28.91 -28.26
N LEU A 191 3.78 -29.23 -26.97
CA LEU A 191 3.47 -28.33 -25.86
C LEU A 191 4.32 -27.05 -25.93
N LYS A 192 5.63 -27.18 -26.19
CA LYS A 192 6.58 -26.06 -26.30
C LYS A 192 6.24 -25.03 -27.39
N ARG A 193 5.33 -25.35 -28.33
CA ARG A 193 4.89 -24.39 -29.35
C ARG A 193 4.00 -23.29 -28.78
N ASP A 194 3.12 -23.65 -27.85
CA ASP A 194 2.13 -22.73 -27.27
C ASP A 194 2.42 -22.40 -25.80
N PHE A 195 3.40 -23.07 -25.20
CA PHE A 195 3.77 -22.91 -23.80
C PHE A 195 5.28 -22.80 -23.61
N ARG A 196 5.69 -22.02 -22.60
CA ARG A 196 7.05 -21.99 -22.10
C ARG A 196 7.15 -22.82 -20.82
N ILE A 197 7.99 -23.85 -20.84
CA ILE A 197 8.25 -24.69 -19.66
C ILE A 197 9.03 -23.87 -18.63
N LEU A 198 8.53 -23.89 -17.39
CA LEU A 198 9.11 -23.19 -16.25
C LEU A 198 9.83 -24.14 -15.28
N SER A 199 9.42 -25.41 -15.23
CA SER A 199 10.08 -26.45 -14.44
C SER A 199 11.46 -26.82 -15.00
N LYS A 200 12.24 -27.56 -14.20
CA LYS A 200 13.54 -28.11 -14.59
C LYS A 200 13.33 -29.36 -15.45
N THR A 201 13.81 -29.34 -16.70
CA THR A 201 13.71 -30.49 -17.62
C THR A 201 14.96 -31.38 -17.62
N ASP A 202 15.96 -31.02 -16.82
CA ASP A 202 17.24 -31.72 -16.62
C ASP A 202 17.26 -32.52 -15.31
N LYS A 203 16.12 -32.58 -14.60
CA LYS A 203 15.98 -33.23 -13.29
C LYS A 203 14.76 -34.15 -13.30
N PRO A 204 14.95 -35.47 -13.29
CA PRO A 204 13.85 -36.42 -13.27
C PRO A 204 13.10 -36.44 -11.93
N THR A 205 11.83 -36.83 -11.99
CA THR A 205 10.87 -36.84 -10.88
C THR A 205 10.32 -38.22 -10.57
N TYR A 206 10.36 -39.14 -11.55
CA TYR A 206 9.81 -40.49 -11.47
C TYR A 206 10.87 -41.56 -11.88
N PRO A 207 10.89 -42.74 -11.24
CA PRO A 207 10.29 -43.04 -9.94
C PRO A 207 11.01 -42.28 -8.82
N ALA A 208 10.30 -41.88 -7.76
CA ALA A 208 10.82 -40.92 -6.77
C ALA A 208 12.10 -41.37 -6.04
N ASP A 209 12.29 -42.66 -5.81
CA ASP A 209 13.46 -43.20 -5.12
C ASP A 209 14.72 -43.22 -6.02
N LYS A 210 14.54 -43.47 -7.33
CA LYS A 210 15.60 -43.49 -8.35
C LYS A 210 15.13 -42.79 -9.63
N PRO A 211 15.02 -41.45 -9.64
CA PRO A 211 14.37 -40.77 -10.75
C PRO A 211 15.16 -40.90 -12.05
N THR A 212 14.49 -41.35 -13.11
CA THR A 212 15.00 -41.45 -14.48
C THR A 212 14.21 -40.60 -15.46
N ASP A 213 12.94 -40.33 -15.15
CA ASP A 213 11.98 -39.77 -16.09
C ASP A 213 11.56 -38.35 -15.72
N VAL A 214 11.42 -37.50 -16.73
CA VAL A 214 10.97 -36.11 -16.61
C VAL A 214 9.58 -36.01 -17.23
N ILE A 215 8.55 -36.35 -16.45
CA ILE A 215 7.16 -36.38 -16.91
C ILE A 215 6.27 -35.34 -16.23
N ASP A 216 6.74 -34.71 -15.15
CA ASP A 216 6.06 -33.62 -14.47
C ASP A 216 6.50 -32.25 -15.04
N TYR A 217 5.53 -31.38 -15.37
CA TYR A 217 5.81 -30.07 -15.93
C TYR A 217 5.01 -28.96 -15.26
N ILE A 218 5.65 -27.80 -15.11
CA ILE A 218 4.99 -26.51 -14.90
C ILE A 218 5.32 -25.66 -16.12
N ALA A 219 4.31 -25.11 -16.78
CA ALA A 219 4.46 -24.27 -17.96
C ALA A 219 3.52 -23.06 -17.91
N ILE A 220 3.81 -22.04 -18.70
CA ILE A 220 2.94 -20.87 -18.88
C ILE A 220 2.66 -20.67 -20.37
N ALA A 221 1.46 -20.21 -20.72
CA ALA A 221 1.12 -19.93 -22.11
C ALA A 221 2.11 -18.91 -22.74
N ALA A 222 2.56 -19.17 -23.97
CA ALA A 222 3.61 -18.41 -24.63
C ALA A 222 3.22 -16.94 -24.93
N LYS A 223 1.91 -16.64 -24.96
CA LYS A 223 1.41 -15.26 -25.09
C LYS A 223 1.73 -14.38 -23.86
N ASP A 224 2.03 -14.98 -22.72
CA ASP A 224 2.15 -14.29 -21.42
C ASP A 224 3.60 -13.89 -21.08
N THR A 225 4.48 -13.80 -22.08
CA THR A 225 5.95 -13.61 -21.92
C THR A 225 6.37 -12.39 -21.10
N ASN A 226 5.61 -11.30 -21.11
CA ASN A 226 5.93 -10.07 -20.39
C ASN A 226 5.15 -9.91 -19.06
N THR A 227 4.46 -10.95 -18.61
CA THR A 227 3.58 -10.87 -17.44
C THR A 227 4.19 -11.43 -16.16
N TYR A 228 5.39 -12.01 -16.23
CA TYR A 228 6.06 -12.62 -15.09
C TYR A 228 7.59 -12.63 -15.23
N THR A 229 8.27 -12.80 -14.10
CA THR A 229 9.69 -13.15 -14.00
C THR A 229 9.83 -14.45 -13.22
N ARG A 230 10.48 -15.48 -13.79
CA ARG A 230 10.80 -16.71 -13.06
C ARG A 230 12.04 -16.51 -12.18
N THR A 231 11.90 -16.64 -10.88
CA THR A 231 12.99 -16.46 -9.90
C THR A 231 13.63 -17.77 -9.46
N GLY A 232 12.91 -18.88 -9.56
CA GLY A 232 13.44 -20.20 -9.17
C GLY A 232 12.68 -21.37 -9.78
N ALA A 233 13.35 -22.52 -9.91
CA ALA A 233 12.72 -23.79 -10.25
C ALA A 233 13.59 -24.97 -9.75
N TRP A 234 12.97 -25.94 -9.09
CA TRP A 234 13.66 -27.12 -8.54
C TRP A 234 12.72 -28.33 -8.42
N VAL A 235 13.32 -29.52 -8.28
CA VAL A 235 12.64 -30.75 -7.86
C VAL A 235 12.84 -30.87 -6.36
N ALA A 236 11.76 -30.91 -5.59
CA ALA A 236 11.83 -31.02 -4.14
C ALA A 236 12.10 -32.46 -3.70
N ASP A 237 12.82 -32.61 -2.59
CA ASP A 237 13.19 -33.92 -2.07
C ASP A 237 12.01 -34.59 -1.36
N ALA A 238 11.50 -35.66 -1.97
CA ALA A 238 10.40 -36.47 -1.44
C ALA A 238 10.48 -37.92 -2.01
N PRO A 239 11.53 -38.69 -1.67
CA PRO A 239 11.81 -39.97 -2.31
C PRO A 239 10.87 -41.12 -1.89
N ALA A 240 10.02 -40.93 -0.89
CA ALA A 240 9.21 -42.01 -0.31
C ALA A 240 7.71 -41.70 -0.24
N GLN A 241 7.33 -40.42 -0.34
CA GLN A 241 5.97 -39.94 -0.05
C GLN A 241 4.98 -40.22 -1.18
N SER A 242 5.48 -40.29 -2.41
CA SER A 242 4.77 -40.68 -3.63
C SER A 242 5.80 -41.37 -4.55
N ASP A 243 5.37 -41.96 -5.66
CA ASP A 243 6.26 -42.40 -6.74
C ASP A 243 6.72 -41.26 -7.64
N HIS A 244 6.21 -40.05 -7.43
CA HIS A 244 6.73 -38.81 -8.04
C HIS A 244 7.36 -37.90 -6.99
N ARG A 245 8.39 -37.15 -7.40
CA ARG A 245 8.89 -36.00 -6.64
C ARG A 245 8.15 -34.73 -7.08
N PRO A 246 7.75 -33.84 -6.14
CA PRO A 246 7.12 -32.60 -6.50
C PRO A 246 8.09 -31.65 -7.20
N ILE A 247 7.58 -30.96 -8.21
CA ILE A 247 8.28 -29.87 -8.88
C ILE A 247 7.74 -28.54 -8.41
N VAL A 248 8.63 -27.57 -8.24
CA VAL A 248 8.30 -26.24 -7.75
C VAL A 248 8.91 -25.18 -8.65
N THR A 249 8.14 -24.12 -8.93
CA THR A 249 8.58 -22.93 -9.65
C THR A 249 8.12 -21.69 -8.89
N ASP A 250 9.05 -20.77 -8.67
CA ASP A 250 8.78 -19.45 -8.13
C ASP A 250 8.73 -18.43 -9.27
N VAL A 251 7.64 -17.66 -9.34
CA VAL A 251 7.44 -16.59 -10.31
C VAL A 251 6.99 -15.30 -9.63
N ILE A 252 7.49 -14.16 -10.07
CA ILE A 252 6.94 -12.84 -9.73
C ILE A 252 6.00 -12.45 -10.86
N LEU A 253 4.72 -12.28 -10.57
CA LEU A 253 3.77 -11.75 -11.54
C LEU A 253 4.00 -10.24 -11.67
N HIS A 254 4.22 -9.75 -12.89
CA HIS A 254 4.30 -8.33 -13.17
C HIS A 254 2.94 -7.68 -12.93
N GLN A 255 2.91 -6.48 -12.36
CA GLN A 255 1.70 -5.68 -12.35
C GLN A 255 1.47 -5.06 -13.74
N PRO A 256 0.27 -5.21 -14.33
CA PRO A 256 -0.12 -4.44 -15.50
C PRO A 256 0.03 -2.93 -15.22
N LYS A 257 0.62 -2.18 -16.16
CA LYS A 257 0.90 -0.74 -16.00
C LYS A 257 -0.36 0.08 -15.71
N ASP A 258 -1.52 -0.38 -16.17
CA ASP A 258 -2.85 0.19 -15.94
C ASP A 258 -3.42 -0.08 -14.54
N ARG A 259 -2.81 -1.01 -13.77
CA ARG A 259 -3.16 -1.30 -12.36
C ARG A 259 -2.21 -0.68 -11.34
N ILE A 260 -1.13 -0.02 -11.78
CA ILE A 260 -0.22 0.71 -10.88
C ILE A 260 -0.88 2.02 -10.38
N PHE A 261 -1.90 2.54 -11.09
CA PHE A 261 -2.52 3.85 -10.79
C PHE A 261 -4.03 4.00 -11.08
N ARG A 262 -4.87 2.95 -10.98
CA ARG A 262 -6.33 3.10 -11.22
C ARG A 262 -7.19 2.45 -10.14
N THR A 263 -8.13 3.21 -9.56
CA THR A 263 -9.29 2.68 -8.78
C THR A 263 -10.63 3.14 -9.34
N LYS A 264 -11.70 2.51 -8.85
CA LYS A 264 -13.09 2.96 -8.98
C LYS A 264 -13.42 3.98 -7.87
N PRO A 265 -14.22 5.02 -8.16
CA PRO A 265 -14.48 6.12 -7.23
C PRO A 265 -15.15 5.64 -5.93
N TYR A 266 -14.69 6.17 -4.79
CA TYR A 266 -15.43 6.13 -3.52
C TYR A 266 -16.13 7.48 -3.33
N LEU A 267 -17.45 7.45 -3.24
CA LEU A 267 -18.29 8.62 -3.02
C LEU A 267 -18.33 8.90 -1.51
N MET A 268 -17.85 10.08 -1.09
CA MET A 268 -18.24 10.62 0.21
C MET A 268 -19.56 11.37 0.11
N ASN A 269 -20.25 11.46 1.26
CA ASN A 269 -21.61 11.97 1.38
C ASN A 269 -21.86 13.21 0.51
N PRO A 270 -22.95 13.23 -0.28
CA PRO A 270 -23.32 14.42 -1.05
C PRO A 270 -23.52 15.59 -0.08
N THR A 271 -22.92 16.72 -0.42
CA THR A 271 -23.30 18.02 0.16
C THR A 271 -24.27 18.71 -0.79
N ASP A 272 -25.02 19.68 -0.30
CA ASP A 272 -26.06 20.37 -1.06
C ASP A 272 -25.52 21.15 -2.29
N GLY A 273 -24.19 21.25 -2.46
CA GLY A 273 -23.50 21.89 -3.58
C GLY A 273 -22.59 20.98 -4.42
N GLY A 274 -22.56 19.67 -4.16
CA GLY A 274 -21.73 18.74 -4.93
C GLY A 274 -21.33 17.46 -4.20
N ILE A 275 -20.75 16.54 -4.97
CA ILE A 275 -20.16 15.29 -4.48
C ILE A 275 -18.65 15.48 -4.44
N THR A 276 -18.03 15.28 -3.28
CA THR A 276 -16.57 15.13 -3.22
C THR A 276 -16.23 13.73 -3.73
N VAL A 277 -15.62 13.67 -4.91
CA VAL A 277 -15.06 12.42 -5.46
C VAL A 277 -13.59 12.37 -5.05
N LEU A 278 -13.27 11.58 -4.03
CA LEU A 278 -11.88 11.24 -3.74
C LEU A 278 -11.49 10.06 -4.62
N TRP A 279 -10.48 10.27 -5.46
CA TRP A 279 -9.76 9.19 -6.10
C TRP A 279 -8.94 8.49 -5.02
N GLN A 280 -9.47 7.40 -4.45
CA GLN A 280 -8.58 6.48 -3.74
C GLN A 280 -7.52 6.06 -4.75
N THR A 281 -6.25 6.30 -4.47
CA THR A 281 -5.19 5.61 -5.19
C THR A 281 -5.35 4.11 -4.93
N THR A 282 -4.87 3.24 -5.83
CA THR A 282 -4.71 1.84 -5.47
C THR A 282 -3.87 1.85 -4.22
N VAL A 283 -4.51 1.38 -3.14
CA VAL A 283 -4.09 1.39 -1.73
C VAL A 283 -2.59 1.59 -1.63
N PRO A 284 -2.06 2.52 -0.82
CA PRO A 284 -0.69 2.28 -0.39
C PRO A 284 -0.67 0.84 0.13
N THR A 285 0.35 0.04 -0.22
CA THR A 285 0.43 -1.38 0.16
C THR A 285 0.06 -1.61 1.63
N HIS A 286 0.22 -0.55 2.43
CA HIS A 286 -0.35 -0.31 3.73
C HIS A 286 -0.83 1.15 3.88
N SER A 287 -2.04 1.40 4.40
CA SER A 287 -2.48 2.72 4.89
C SER A 287 -2.76 2.66 6.39
N CYS A 288 -2.31 3.68 7.13
CA CYS A 288 -2.75 3.94 8.50
C CYS A 288 -3.01 5.45 8.59
N ILE A 289 -4.29 5.83 8.65
CA ILE A 289 -4.72 7.24 8.63
C ILE A 289 -5.57 7.56 9.84
N MET A 290 -5.47 8.78 10.33
CA MET A 290 -6.47 9.33 11.22
C MET A 290 -7.76 9.56 10.42
N ALA A 291 -8.92 9.24 10.99
CA ALA A 291 -10.20 9.37 10.27
C ALA A 291 -10.50 10.82 9.84
N ALA A 292 -9.98 11.80 10.58
CA ALA A 292 -10.02 13.23 10.30
C ALA A 292 -8.79 13.88 10.97
N THR A 293 -8.94 15.07 11.55
CA THR A 293 -7.97 15.70 12.47
C THR A 293 -8.20 15.23 13.92
N ALA A 294 -7.22 15.38 14.82
CA ALA A 294 -7.36 14.91 16.20
C ALA A 294 -8.52 15.57 16.97
N ASP A 295 -8.87 16.81 16.65
CA ASP A 295 -9.99 17.55 17.22
C ASP A 295 -11.37 17.11 16.67
N ARG A 296 -11.45 16.16 15.73
CA ARG A 296 -12.70 15.72 15.08
C ARG A 296 -13.03 14.26 15.37
N VAL A 297 -14.32 13.95 15.49
CA VAL A 297 -14.82 12.57 15.59
C VAL A 297 -14.96 11.92 14.20
N PRO A 298 -14.78 10.59 14.07
CA PRO A 298 -14.42 9.64 15.12
C PRO A 298 -12.93 9.64 15.45
N CYS A 299 -12.60 9.55 16.73
CA CYS A 299 -11.22 9.55 17.23
C CYS A 299 -10.57 8.15 17.11
N VAL A 300 -10.45 7.66 15.88
CA VAL A 300 -9.93 6.32 15.56
C VAL A 300 -8.93 6.36 14.40
N PHE A 301 -8.05 5.36 14.35
CA PHE A 301 -7.25 5.09 13.17
C PHE A 301 -7.98 4.17 12.20
N ILE A 302 -7.78 4.39 10.91
CA ILE A 302 -8.25 3.52 9.82
C ILE A 302 -7.02 2.89 9.18
N GLU A 303 -6.89 1.58 9.32
CA GLU A 303 -5.85 0.77 8.71
C GLU A 303 -6.41 -0.02 7.53
N ASN A 304 -5.89 0.22 6.33
CA ASN A 304 -6.31 -0.47 5.10
C ASN A 304 -7.83 -0.50 4.88
N GLY A 305 -8.49 0.63 5.15
CA GLY A 305 -9.94 0.79 5.00
C GLY A 305 -10.78 0.18 6.13
N ARG A 306 -10.17 -0.28 7.22
CA ARG A 306 -10.87 -0.81 8.41
C ARG A 306 -10.46 -0.03 9.65
N VAL A 307 -11.40 0.18 10.56
CA VAL A 307 -11.10 0.79 11.85
C VAL A 307 -10.14 -0.13 12.62
N ALA A 308 -8.98 0.41 13.02
CA ALA A 308 -8.00 -0.31 13.81
C ALA A 308 -8.60 -0.69 15.18
N ASN A 309 -8.36 -1.92 15.62
CA ASN A 309 -8.91 -2.45 16.88
C ASN A 309 -10.44 -2.32 17.02
N TYR A 310 -11.18 -2.42 15.91
CA TYR A 310 -12.64 -2.31 15.90
C TYR A 310 -13.30 -3.20 16.97
N ASP A 311 -14.19 -2.61 17.77
CA ASP A 311 -14.95 -3.30 18.79
C ASP A 311 -16.40 -3.56 18.33
N PRO A 312 -16.76 -4.80 17.97
CA PRO A 312 -18.14 -5.09 17.58
C PRO A 312 -19.14 -4.93 18.73
N SER A 313 -18.69 -4.91 19.99
CA SER A 313 -19.57 -4.66 21.15
C SER A 313 -19.87 -3.19 21.38
N ALA A 314 -19.10 -2.29 20.76
CA ALA A 314 -19.26 -0.84 20.85
C ALA A 314 -19.23 -0.20 19.45
N PRO A 315 -20.26 -0.43 18.60
CA PRO A 315 -20.29 0.06 17.23
C PRO A 315 -20.20 1.59 17.17
N ILE A 316 -19.46 2.10 16.18
CA ILE A 316 -19.20 3.52 16.01
C ILE A 316 -20.36 4.19 15.26
N HIS A 317 -20.89 5.27 15.83
CA HIS A 317 -21.82 6.16 15.15
C HIS A 317 -21.30 7.60 15.22
N VAL A 318 -21.39 8.33 14.11
CA VAL A 318 -20.91 9.72 13.99
C VAL A 318 -21.99 10.60 13.37
N ASN A 319 -22.17 11.80 13.93
CA ASN A 319 -23.09 12.82 13.42
C ASN A 319 -22.54 14.22 13.74
N TYR A 320 -22.41 15.09 12.74
CA TYR A 320 -21.90 16.45 12.93
C TYR A 320 -22.99 17.50 13.24
N ARG A 321 -24.27 17.11 13.18
CA ARG A 321 -25.41 18.02 13.37
C ARG A 321 -26.09 17.84 14.73
N ARG A 322 -26.22 16.60 15.22
CA ARG A 322 -26.99 16.30 16.45
C ARG A 322 -26.26 15.29 17.33
N ASN A 323 -26.33 15.51 18.65
CA ASN A 323 -25.84 14.58 19.66
C ASN A 323 -26.67 13.28 19.77
N TYR A 324 -26.10 12.26 20.39
CA TYR A 324 -26.78 11.01 20.73
C TYR A 324 -27.33 11.06 22.15
N ASP A 325 -28.50 10.47 22.37
CA ASP A 325 -29.17 10.47 23.68
C ASP A 325 -28.26 9.83 24.75
N GLY A 326 -27.99 10.57 25.82
CA GLY A 326 -27.18 10.13 26.97
C GLY A 326 -25.67 10.33 26.83
N GLU A 327 -25.16 10.76 25.68
CA GLU A 327 -23.72 11.04 25.51
C GLU A 327 -23.36 12.44 26.04
N PRO A 328 -22.34 12.54 26.92
CA PRO A 328 -21.91 13.83 27.47
C PRO A 328 -21.24 14.70 26.41
N THR A 329 -21.32 16.03 26.60
CA THR A 329 -20.64 17.00 25.73
C THR A 329 -19.71 17.89 26.53
N GLY A 330 -18.65 18.41 25.91
CA GLY A 330 -17.75 19.36 26.56
C GLY A 330 -18.49 20.63 27.02
N ARG A 331 -19.53 21.03 26.29
CA ARG A 331 -20.39 22.18 26.59
C ARG A 331 -21.20 21.98 27.85
N ASP A 332 -21.88 20.84 27.95
CA ASP A 332 -22.85 20.58 29.03
C ASP A 332 -22.19 19.90 30.24
N ASN A 333 -21.00 19.33 30.06
CA ASN A 333 -20.23 18.60 31.07
C ASN A 333 -18.75 19.06 31.15
N PRO A 334 -18.48 20.35 31.42
CA PRO A 334 -17.11 20.89 31.46
C PRO A 334 -16.24 20.28 32.57
N GLU A 335 -16.83 19.64 33.58
CA GLU A 335 -16.14 18.87 34.62
C GLU A 335 -15.47 17.60 34.07
N LEU A 336 -15.95 17.09 32.94
CA LEU A 336 -15.39 15.91 32.28
C LEU A 336 -14.22 16.26 31.34
N LEU A 337 -13.91 17.55 31.15
CA LEU A 337 -12.76 18.02 30.39
C LEU A 337 -11.48 18.04 31.26
N TYR A 338 -11.10 16.87 31.78
CA TYR A 338 -10.01 16.75 32.76
C TYR A 338 -8.60 16.76 32.15
N ASN A 339 -8.46 16.56 30.83
CA ASN A 339 -7.16 16.57 30.14
C ASN A 339 -6.89 17.91 29.45
N LEU A 340 -7.86 18.43 28.69
CA LEU A 340 -7.72 19.73 28.02
C LEU A 340 -9.08 20.38 27.81
N ARG A 341 -9.22 21.63 28.26
CA ARG A 341 -10.43 22.44 28.09
C ARG A 341 -10.41 23.14 26.73
N SER A 342 -11.59 23.35 26.15
CA SER A 342 -11.76 24.11 24.92
C SER A 342 -11.72 25.61 25.22
N SER A 343 -11.08 26.42 24.36
CA SER A 343 -11.12 27.89 24.43
C SER A 343 -12.36 28.44 23.69
N HIS A 344 -12.64 27.88 22.52
CA HIS A 344 -13.81 28.19 21.69
C HIS A 344 -14.21 26.99 20.82
N GLY A 345 -15.52 26.76 20.64
CA GLY A 345 -15.99 25.56 19.95
C GLY A 345 -15.49 24.28 20.62
N HIS A 346 -15.25 23.22 19.84
CA HIS A 346 -14.61 21.97 20.30
C HIS A 346 -15.25 21.39 21.58
N ASP A 347 -16.54 21.59 21.76
CA ASP A 347 -17.28 21.36 23.00
C ASP A 347 -18.39 20.30 22.80
N GLN A 348 -18.27 19.47 21.75
CA GLN A 348 -19.22 18.41 21.43
C GLN A 348 -18.79 17.13 22.14
N SER A 349 -18.67 15.96 21.47
CA SER A 349 -18.33 14.72 22.17
C SER A 349 -16.99 14.82 22.93
N ILE A 350 -16.94 14.23 24.13
CA ILE A 350 -15.74 14.17 24.96
C ILE A 350 -15.06 12.83 24.73
N ILE A 351 -13.79 12.85 24.28
CA ILE A 351 -12.95 11.66 24.16
C ILE A 351 -11.66 11.91 24.92
N ASN A 352 -11.31 11.00 25.83
CA ASN A 352 -10.15 11.11 26.72
C ASN A 352 -10.10 12.41 27.52
N GLY A 353 -11.25 12.90 28.00
CA GLY A 353 -11.32 14.16 28.75
C GLY A 353 -10.99 15.42 27.95
N ILE A 354 -11.16 15.35 26.62
CA ILE A 354 -10.96 16.46 25.68
C ILE A 354 -12.18 16.54 24.76
N GLY A 355 -12.76 17.74 24.65
CA GLY A 355 -13.89 18.00 23.77
C GLY A 355 -13.48 18.00 22.29
N ARG A 356 -14.38 17.56 21.42
CA ARG A 356 -14.15 17.42 19.97
C ARG A 356 -15.17 18.20 19.15
N ILE A 357 -14.92 18.30 17.86
CA ILE A 357 -15.88 18.69 16.83
C ILE A 357 -16.59 17.42 16.32
N GLY A 358 -17.91 17.49 16.26
CA GLY A 358 -18.86 16.43 15.94
C GLY A 358 -19.29 15.61 17.15
N TYR A 359 -20.36 14.85 16.96
CA TYR A 359 -20.91 13.94 17.96
C TYR A 359 -20.63 12.49 17.56
N MET A 360 -20.21 11.67 18.52
CA MET A 360 -20.05 10.24 18.34
C MET A 360 -20.51 9.44 19.55
N LYS A 361 -20.81 8.16 19.32
CA LYS A 361 -20.97 7.14 20.36
C LYS A 361 -20.30 5.84 19.95
N GLY A 362 -19.91 5.02 20.92
CA GLY A 362 -19.18 3.77 20.71
C GLY A 362 -17.69 3.97 20.44
N GLY A 363 -17.07 3.01 19.77
CA GLY A 363 -15.62 2.97 19.50
C GLY A 363 -14.87 2.03 20.42
N GLY A 364 -15.20 1.98 21.72
CA GLY A 364 -14.57 1.06 22.67
C GLY A 364 -13.05 1.07 22.56
N LYS A 365 -12.45 -0.11 22.36
CA LYS A 365 -11.00 -0.32 22.16
C LYS A 365 -10.42 0.24 20.86
N ALA A 366 -11.24 0.76 19.95
CA ALA A 366 -10.77 1.43 18.74
C ALA A 366 -10.39 2.90 18.95
N LEU A 367 -10.85 3.52 20.04
CA LEU A 367 -10.52 4.91 20.36
C LEU A 367 -9.02 5.03 20.60
N TRP A 368 -8.38 6.01 19.95
CA TRP A 368 -6.97 6.29 20.23
C TRP A 368 -6.79 6.90 21.62
N LYS A 369 -5.53 6.96 22.07
CA LYS A 369 -5.10 7.83 23.15
C LYS A 369 -4.33 8.99 22.56
N ASP A 370 -4.75 10.22 22.86
CA ASP A 370 -4.18 11.42 22.23
C ASP A 370 -2.67 11.53 22.45
N GLU A 371 -2.20 11.17 23.64
CA GLU A 371 -0.78 11.18 24.01
C GLU A 371 0.08 10.15 23.29
N ASP A 372 -0.53 9.14 22.67
CA ASP A 372 0.15 8.08 21.93
C ASP A 372 0.09 8.28 20.40
N ILE A 373 -0.54 9.35 19.89
CA ILE A 373 -0.73 9.56 18.44
C ILE A 373 0.62 9.65 17.72
N ALA A 374 1.54 10.48 18.22
CA ALA A 374 2.86 10.65 17.61
C ALA A 374 3.67 9.35 17.62
N ASP A 375 3.68 8.62 18.74
CA ASP A 375 4.31 7.31 18.86
C ASP A 375 3.71 6.28 17.91
N SER A 376 2.38 6.27 17.78
CA SER A 376 1.67 5.37 16.87
C SER A 376 2.08 5.66 15.44
N ILE A 377 2.07 6.93 15.01
CA ILE A 377 2.49 7.34 13.68
C ILE A 377 3.96 6.97 13.42
N ALA A 378 4.86 7.28 14.37
CA ALA A 378 6.28 6.94 14.26
C ALA A 378 6.51 5.43 14.15
N ALA A 379 5.82 4.63 14.97
CA ALA A 379 5.95 3.17 14.96
C ALA A 379 5.50 2.57 13.62
N HIS A 380 4.39 3.04 13.06
CA HIS A 380 3.92 2.59 11.73
C HIS A 380 4.90 2.99 10.63
N ALA A 381 5.43 4.22 10.64
CA ALA A 381 6.42 4.67 9.67
C ALA A 381 7.71 3.84 9.73
N VAL A 382 8.26 3.62 10.93
CA VAL A 382 9.46 2.79 11.15
C VAL A 382 9.21 1.35 10.70
N GLN A 383 8.06 0.78 11.04
CA GLN A 383 7.69 -0.57 10.63
C GLN A 383 7.56 -0.66 9.11
N TYR A 384 6.92 0.31 8.46
CA TYR A 384 6.79 0.36 7.02
C TYR A 384 8.16 0.39 6.32
N ILE A 385 9.07 1.27 6.74
CA ILE A 385 10.42 1.36 6.19
C ILE A 385 11.17 0.03 6.35
N ARG A 386 11.13 -0.58 7.54
CA ARG A 386 11.78 -1.88 7.79
C ARG A 386 11.20 -2.99 6.93
N GLN A 387 9.89 -3.00 6.72
CA GLN A 387 9.22 -4.02 5.93
C GLN A 387 9.50 -3.91 4.43
N HIS A 388 9.87 -2.73 3.94
CA HIS A 388 10.08 -2.43 2.52
C HIS A 388 11.56 -2.10 2.22
N SER A 389 12.49 -2.39 3.14
CA SER A 389 13.91 -2.02 2.97
C SER A 389 14.60 -2.70 1.78
N GLY A 390 14.03 -3.78 1.24
CA GLY A 390 14.52 -4.50 0.07
C GLY A 390 13.95 -4.02 -1.27
N GLU A 391 13.05 -3.04 -1.28
CA GLU A 391 12.38 -2.56 -2.49
C GLU A 391 12.19 -1.03 -2.49
N PRO A 392 12.03 -0.38 -3.65
CA PRO A 392 11.68 1.03 -3.70
C PRO A 392 10.31 1.27 -3.05
N PHE A 393 10.21 2.26 -2.18
CA PHE A 393 8.95 2.62 -1.52
C PHE A 393 8.66 4.12 -1.63
N PHE A 394 7.38 4.46 -1.51
CA PHE A 394 6.89 5.82 -1.34
C PHE A 394 6.11 5.89 -0.03
N MET A 395 6.45 6.85 0.83
CA MET A 395 5.77 7.07 2.10
C MET A 395 5.31 8.52 2.19
N TYR A 396 4.00 8.72 2.24
CA TYR A 396 3.40 9.98 2.60
C TYR A 396 3.06 9.96 4.10
N LEU A 397 3.87 10.66 4.90
CA LEU A 397 3.78 10.66 6.36
C LEU A 397 3.18 11.99 6.83
N CYS A 398 1.92 11.96 7.25
CA CYS A 398 1.22 13.11 7.84
C CYS A 398 1.18 12.97 9.36
N THR A 399 1.87 13.86 10.08
CA THR A 399 1.79 13.91 11.55
C THR A 399 0.52 14.64 12.00
N ASN A 400 0.00 14.30 13.19
CA ASN A 400 -0.94 15.20 13.88
C ASN A 400 -0.22 16.47 14.34
N ASP A 401 0.99 16.31 14.86
CA ASP A 401 1.75 17.44 15.39
C ASP A 401 2.00 18.47 14.27
N ILE A 402 1.74 19.76 14.48
CA ILE A 402 1.38 20.42 15.76
C ILE A 402 -0.09 20.89 15.86
N HIS A 403 -0.99 20.25 15.14
CA HIS A 403 -2.43 20.55 15.16
C HIS A 403 -3.04 20.28 16.54
N VAL A 404 -4.13 20.99 16.85
CA VAL A 404 -4.90 20.81 18.08
C VAL A 404 -5.75 19.52 18.07
N PRO A 405 -6.14 18.99 19.25
CA PRO A 405 -5.60 19.33 20.57
C PRO A 405 -4.14 18.90 20.68
N ARG A 406 -3.26 19.81 21.10
CA ARG A 406 -1.85 19.48 21.33
C ARG A 406 -1.76 18.74 22.65
N PHE A 407 -1.63 17.42 22.57
CA PHE A 407 -1.56 16.58 23.76
C PHE A 407 -0.42 15.55 23.61
N PRO A 408 0.84 16.00 23.51
CA PRO A 408 1.97 15.10 23.28
C PRO A 408 2.20 14.17 24.48
N HIS A 409 2.91 13.05 24.23
CA HIS A 409 3.31 12.09 25.25
C HIS A 409 3.95 12.77 26.46
N GLU A 410 3.81 12.18 27.66
CA GLU A 410 4.38 12.68 28.91
C GLU A 410 5.90 12.92 28.89
N ARG A 411 6.60 12.35 27.89
CA ARG A 411 8.05 12.56 27.73
C ARG A 411 8.38 13.93 27.17
N PHE A 412 7.42 14.64 26.59
CA PHE A 412 7.55 16.02 26.12
C PHE A 412 6.72 16.99 26.95
N ARG A 413 5.52 16.59 27.36
CA ARG A 413 4.55 17.44 28.05
C ARG A 413 5.14 18.16 29.28
N GLY A 414 5.04 19.48 29.30
CA GLY A 414 5.51 20.37 30.38
C GLY A 414 7.01 20.66 30.36
N LYS A 415 7.75 20.30 29.29
CA LYS A 415 9.21 20.48 29.22
C LYS A 415 9.63 21.66 28.35
N ASN A 416 8.75 22.16 27.49
CA ASN A 416 8.99 23.34 26.67
C ASN A 416 8.38 24.59 27.32
N ARG A 417 9.11 25.72 27.25
CA ARG A 417 8.64 27.02 27.76
C ARG A 417 7.43 27.55 26.98
N MET A 418 7.25 27.14 25.73
CA MET A 418 6.10 27.48 24.89
C MET A 418 4.84 26.64 25.17
N GLY A 419 4.80 25.92 26.30
CA GLY A 419 3.68 25.07 26.68
C GLY A 419 3.46 23.91 25.71
N LEU A 420 2.20 23.44 25.61
CA LEU A 420 1.83 22.27 24.82
C LEU A 420 2.13 22.42 23.33
N ARG A 421 2.08 23.65 22.79
CA ARG A 421 2.50 23.92 21.41
C ARG A 421 3.99 23.64 21.22
N GLY A 422 4.84 24.09 22.13
CA GLY A 422 6.27 23.81 22.10
C GLY A 422 6.60 22.34 22.33
N ASP A 423 5.84 21.68 23.20
CA ASP A 423 5.98 20.25 23.45
C ASP A 423 5.62 19.44 22.19
N ALA A 424 4.57 19.83 21.46
CA ALA A 424 4.19 19.21 20.19
C ALA A 424 5.26 19.42 19.10
N ILE A 425 5.91 20.59 19.04
CA ILE A 425 7.05 20.82 18.12
C ILE A 425 8.20 19.85 18.43
N ALA A 426 8.52 19.64 19.71
CA ALA A 426 9.56 18.68 20.11
C ALA A 426 9.16 17.22 19.81
N SER A 427 7.87 16.89 19.95
CA SER A 427 7.30 15.58 19.57
C SER A 427 7.40 15.33 18.06
N PHE A 428 7.10 16.34 17.24
CA PHE A 428 7.28 16.30 15.79
C PHE A 428 8.76 16.07 15.41
N ASP A 429 9.68 16.86 15.99
CA ASP A 429 11.12 16.72 15.75
C ASP A 429 11.63 15.31 16.10
N TRP A 430 11.20 14.77 17.24
CA TRP A 430 11.50 13.40 17.62
C TRP A 430 10.96 12.36 16.62
N THR A 431 9.75 12.56 16.10
CA THR A 431 9.13 11.68 15.10
C THR A 431 9.95 11.66 13.81
N VAL A 432 10.38 12.84 13.33
CA VAL A 432 11.30 12.96 12.19
C VAL A 432 12.62 12.23 12.49
N GLY A 433 13.16 12.40 13.71
CA GLY A 433 14.36 11.69 14.16
C GLY A 433 14.23 10.16 14.13
N GLN A 434 13.07 9.60 14.45
CA GLN A 434 12.83 8.14 14.35
C GLN A 434 12.89 7.63 12.91
N VAL A 435 12.32 8.40 11.97
CA VAL A 435 12.35 8.07 10.54
C VAL A 435 13.79 8.12 10.01
N LEU A 436 14.51 9.22 10.25
CA LEU A 436 15.90 9.40 9.81
C LEU A 436 16.82 8.33 10.39
N SER A 437 16.75 8.09 11.70
CA SER A 437 17.56 7.05 12.37
C SER A 437 17.30 5.66 11.80
N THR A 438 16.05 5.37 11.41
CA THR A 438 15.69 4.08 10.81
C THR A 438 16.29 3.94 9.41
N LEU A 439 16.17 4.97 8.56
CA LEU A 439 16.79 4.99 7.23
C LEU A 439 18.32 4.82 7.31
N ASP A 440 18.97 5.52 8.25
CA ASP A 440 20.41 5.41 8.48
C ASP A 440 20.81 4.01 8.92
N SER A 441 20.08 3.42 9.88
CA SER A 441 20.36 2.07 10.40
C SER A 441 20.25 0.98 9.32
N LEU A 442 19.39 1.20 8.33
CA LEU A 442 19.17 0.30 7.20
C LEU A 442 20.03 0.66 5.97
N ARG A 443 20.85 1.72 6.07
CA ARG A 443 21.69 2.24 4.98
C ARG A 443 20.89 2.63 3.72
N LEU A 444 19.71 3.21 3.93
CA LEU A 444 18.81 3.65 2.86
C LEU A 444 18.90 5.15 2.57
N THR A 445 19.46 5.95 3.50
CA THR A 445 19.46 7.42 3.45
C THR A 445 20.02 7.98 2.15
N ASP A 446 21.15 7.46 1.66
CA ASP A 446 21.79 7.95 0.44
C ASP A 446 20.89 7.83 -0.81
N ASN A 447 19.99 6.86 -0.84
CA ASN A 447 19.07 6.63 -1.96
C ASN A 447 17.61 6.99 -1.63
N THR A 448 17.39 7.86 -0.64
CA THR A 448 16.04 8.32 -0.27
C THR A 448 15.93 9.82 -0.47
N LEU A 449 14.93 10.25 -1.24
CA LEU A 449 14.50 11.65 -1.29
C LEU A 449 13.52 11.90 -0.14
N ILE A 450 13.89 12.75 0.81
CA ILE A 450 13.06 13.15 1.94
C ILE A 450 12.62 14.59 1.73
N MET A 451 11.32 14.85 1.77
CA MET A 451 10.74 16.18 1.69
C MET A 451 9.94 16.44 2.97
N LEU A 452 10.39 17.38 3.79
CA LEU A 452 9.68 17.83 4.99
C LEU A 452 8.98 19.15 4.68
N SER A 453 7.67 19.21 4.94
CA SER A 453 6.81 20.35 4.65
C SER A 453 5.68 20.49 5.67
N SER A 454 4.99 21.64 5.68
CA SER A 454 3.69 21.84 6.38
C SER A 454 2.54 21.91 5.37
N ASP A 455 1.31 21.62 5.77
CA ASP A 455 0.09 21.73 4.95
C ASP A 455 -0.38 23.19 4.77
N ASN A 456 -0.24 24.00 5.81
CA ASN A 456 -0.51 25.43 5.80
C ASN A 456 0.34 26.17 6.85
N GLY A 457 0.16 27.49 6.90
CA GLY A 457 0.71 28.37 7.93
C GLY A 457 0.25 28.04 9.36
N PRO A 458 0.91 28.62 10.37
CA PRO A 458 0.67 28.30 11.76
C PRO A 458 -0.55 29.03 12.35
N VAL A 459 -0.96 28.55 13.52
CA VAL A 459 -1.99 29.16 14.39
C VAL A 459 -1.57 28.96 15.85
N LEU A 460 -1.86 29.95 16.72
CA LEU A 460 -1.58 29.86 18.16
C LEU A 460 -2.77 29.24 18.89
N ASP A 461 -3.82 29.99 19.20
CA ASP A 461 -5.09 29.42 19.68
C ASP A 461 -5.94 28.94 18.49
N ASP A 462 -6.26 27.65 18.49
CA ASP A 462 -7.10 27.00 17.48
C ASP A 462 -8.23 26.18 18.12
N GLY A 463 -8.69 26.59 19.32
CA GLY A 463 -9.90 26.04 19.95
C GLY A 463 -9.70 25.35 21.30
N TYR A 464 -8.50 25.40 21.89
CA TYR A 464 -8.23 24.83 23.20
C TYR A 464 -7.46 25.79 24.11
N ASP A 465 -7.74 25.74 25.41
CA ASP A 465 -7.03 26.47 26.45
C ASP A 465 -5.67 25.79 26.77
N ASP A 466 -4.82 25.72 25.75
CA ASP A 466 -3.45 25.21 25.84
C ASP A 466 -2.42 26.31 26.14
N ARG A 467 -2.92 27.55 26.29
CA ARG A 467 -2.17 28.78 26.59
C ARG A 467 -1.07 29.08 25.57
N ALA A 468 -1.19 28.61 24.32
CA ALA A 468 -0.18 28.82 23.29
C ALA A 468 0.09 30.31 23.02
N GLU A 469 -0.93 31.17 23.01
CA GLU A 469 -0.76 32.62 22.83
C GLU A 469 0.00 33.27 23.98
N GLU A 470 -0.29 32.86 25.22
CA GLU A 470 0.37 33.39 26.41
C GLU A 470 1.83 32.91 26.52
N LEU A 471 2.07 31.63 26.20
CA LEU A 471 3.35 30.97 26.44
C LEU A 471 4.32 31.07 25.26
N VAL A 472 3.90 31.56 24.09
CA VAL A 472 4.75 31.64 22.88
C VAL A 472 6.06 32.41 23.12
N GLY A 473 6.05 33.38 24.03
CA GLY A 473 7.22 34.19 24.37
C GLY A 473 7.73 34.98 23.16
N GLU A 474 9.03 34.88 22.87
CA GLU A 474 9.68 35.56 21.74
C GLU A 474 9.62 34.79 20.41
N HIS A 475 9.06 33.57 20.41
CA HIS A 475 8.96 32.79 19.18
C HIS A 475 7.95 33.43 18.24
N SER A 476 8.35 33.66 16.99
CA SER A 476 7.42 34.07 15.93
C SER A 476 7.12 32.90 14.99
N PRO A 477 5.91 32.31 15.02
CA PRO A 477 5.55 31.15 14.21
C PRO A 477 5.68 31.36 12.70
N THR A 478 5.35 32.56 12.21
CA THR A 478 5.45 32.95 10.80
C THR A 478 6.74 33.71 10.49
N GLY A 479 7.63 33.87 11.47
CA GLY A 479 8.77 34.78 11.36
C GLY A 479 8.32 36.24 11.25
N HIS A 480 8.62 36.91 10.15
CA HIS A 480 8.21 38.30 9.90
C HIS A 480 6.96 38.40 9.01
N LEU A 481 6.40 37.27 8.57
CA LEU A 481 5.33 37.22 7.60
C LEU A 481 3.98 37.53 8.25
N ARG A 482 3.12 38.22 7.50
CA ARG A 482 1.80 38.66 7.95
C ARG A 482 0.77 37.53 7.86
N GLY A 483 -0.21 37.55 8.74
CA GLY A 483 -1.27 36.53 8.79
C GLY A 483 -0.81 35.21 9.39
N GLY A 484 -1.51 34.13 9.06
CA GLY A 484 -1.35 32.78 9.59
C GLY A 484 -2.32 31.84 8.88
N LYS A 485 -2.56 30.65 9.43
CA LYS A 485 -3.61 29.72 8.97
C LYS A 485 -4.89 30.49 8.60
N TYR A 486 -5.54 30.13 7.50
CA TYR A 486 -6.74 30.77 6.92
C TYR A 486 -6.51 32.06 6.10
N SER A 487 -5.39 32.76 6.28
CA SER A 487 -5.12 34.08 5.68
C SER A 487 -4.75 34.03 4.20
N ALA A 488 -5.03 35.12 3.47
CA ALA A 488 -4.50 35.40 2.13
C ALA A 488 -3.06 35.96 2.13
N PHE A 489 -2.55 36.38 3.29
CA PHE A 489 -1.18 36.86 3.46
C PHE A 489 -0.15 35.71 3.48
N GLU A 490 1.15 36.01 3.32
CA GLU A 490 2.23 35.01 3.19
C GLU A 490 2.24 34.02 4.35
N GLY A 491 1.94 34.47 5.58
CA GLY A 491 1.91 33.62 6.76
C GLY A 491 0.87 32.50 6.70
N GLY A 492 -0.08 32.53 5.75
CA GLY A 492 -1.07 31.47 5.55
C GLY A 492 -0.61 30.30 4.68
N THR A 493 0.24 30.56 3.69
CA THR A 493 0.62 29.58 2.65
C THR A 493 2.13 29.36 2.53
N ARG A 494 2.96 30.28 3.01
CA ARG A 494 4.41 30.12 3.04
C ARG A 494 4.81 29.19 4.19
N ILE A 495 5.19 27.98 3.81
CA ILE A 495 5.50 26.87 4.71
C ILE A 495 6.99 26.51 4.68
N PRO A 496 7.55 25.89 5.73
CA PRO A 496 8.90 25.33 5.66
C PRO A 496 8.92 24.21 4.61
N LEU A 497 9.95 24.19 3.76
CA LEU A 497 10.22 23.08 2.84
C LEU A 497 11.71 22.73 2.93
N ILE A 498 12.00 21.51 3.37
CA ILE A 498 13.36 20.96 3.43
C ILE A 498 13.43 19.74 2.52
N VAL A 499 14.37 19.76 1.58
CA VAL A 499 14.67 18.61 0.71
C VAL A 499 16.00 18.00 1.13
N HIS A 500 16.00 16.71 1.45
CA HIS A 500 17.17 15.96 1.89
C HIS A 500 17.36 14.71 1.04
N TRP A 501 18.45 14.66 0.28
CA TRP A 501 18.88 13.48 -0.48
C TRP A 501 20.40 13.49 -0.64
N PRO A 502 21.16 12.92 0.31
CA PRO A 502 22.62 13.12 0.40
C PRO A 502 23.40 12.80 -0.89
N ALA A 503 22.99 11.79 -1.65
CA ALA A 503 23.70 11.41 -2.87
C ALA A 503 23.46 12.36 -4.06
N ARG A 504 22.45 13.24 -4.00
CA ARG A 504 22.06 14.07 -5.15
C ARG A 504 21.85 15.56 -4.86
N VAL A 505 21.63 15.93 -3.61
CA VAL A 505 21.37 17.32 -3.21
C VAL A 505 22.52 17.81 -2.34
N HIS A 506 23.17 18.88 -2.79
CA HIS A 506 24.18 19.59 -2.00
C HIS A 506 23.52 20.57 -1.04
N LYS A 507 24.13 20.79 0.13
CA LYS A 507 23.63 21.75 1.13
C LYS A 507 23.58 23.15 0.51
N ALA A 508 22.38 23.70 0.38
CA ALA A 508 22.14 25.05 -0.13
C ALA A 508 20.81 25.61 0.43
N GLU A 509 20.69 26.93 0.45
CA GLU A 509 19.42 27.65 0.56
C GLU A 509 18.98 28.06 -0.85
N SER A 510 17.68 28.01 -1.12
CA SER A 510 17.11 28.35 -2.44
C SER A 510 15.98 29.34 -2.28
N GLU A 511 16.00 30.38 -3.13
CA GLU A 511 14.91 31.36 -3.26
C GLU A 511 13.92 30.98 -4.37
N ALA A 512 14.11 29.84 -5.03
CA ALA A 512 13.24 29.38 -6.11
C ALA A 512 11.78 29.28 -5.63
N LEU A 513 10.86 29.80 -6.44
CA LEU A 513 9.44 29.72 -6.14
C LEU A 513 8.94 28.30 -6.43
N VAL A 514 8.49 27.59 -5.40
CA VAL A 514 7.96 26.23 -5.51
C VAL A 514 6.57 26.19 -4.89
N SER A 515 5.67 25.42 -5.48
CA SER A 515 4.35 25.13 -4.92
C SER A 515 4.20 23.64 -4.67
N GLN A 516 3.48 23.26 -3.60
CA GLN A 516 3.20 21.85 -3.30
C GLN A 516 2.43 21.15 -4.42
N ILE A 517 1.68 21.89 -5.25
CA ILE A 517 0.97 21.31 -6.39
C ILE A 517 1.93 20.66 -7.39
N ASP A 518 3.19 21.08 -7.43
CA ASP A 518 4.23 20.56 -8.33
C ASP A 518 4.84 19.25 -7.88
N PHE A 519 4.58 18.82 -6.64
CA PHE A 519 5.16 17.59 -6.13
C PHE A 519 4.73 16.39 -6.99
N LEU A 520 3.49 16.37 -7.49
CA LEU A 520 3.00 15.27 -8.32
C LEU A 520 3.78 15.15 -9.64
N ALA A 521 3.89 16.23 -10.42
CA ALA A 521 4.65 16.21 -11.67
C ALA A 521 6.15 16.01 -11.47
N SER A 522 6.72 16.59 -10.41
CA SER A 522 8.13 16.41 -10.06
C SER A 522 8.45 14.97 -9.68
N LEU A 523 7.61 14.31 -8.88
CA LEU A 523 7.77 12.90 -8.51
C LEU A 523 7.48 11.96 -9.68
N ALA A 524 6.56 12.33 -10.58
CA ALA A 524 6.34 11.59 -11.83
C ALA A 524 7.59 11.65 -12.73
N ALA A 525 8.19 12.83 -12.88
CA ALA A 525 9.44 13.01 -13.62
C ALA A 525 10.58 12.20 -12.99
N LEU A 526 10.72 12.23 -11.65
CA LEU A 526 11.71 11.47 -10.90
C LEU A 526 11.62 9.95 -11.13
N THR A 527 10.39 9.43 -11.20
CA THR A 527 10.12 7.99 -11.31
C THR A 527 9.95 7.50 -12.75
N GLY A 528 9.86 8.42 -13.72
CA GLY A 528 9.49 8.10 -15.10
C GLY A 528 8.01 7.71 -15.26
N ALA A 529 7.16 8.03 -14.28
CA ALA A 529 5.72 7.78 -14.35
C ALA A 529 5.05 8.72 -15.35
N ARG A 530 3.99 8.23 -16.01
CA ARG A 530 3.18 9.04 -16.93
C ARG A 530 1.94 9.54 -16.22
N ILE A 531 1.73 10.85 -16.26
CA ILE A 531 0.47 11.47 -15.84
C ILE A 531 -0.53 11.32 -17.00
N PRO A 532 -1.74 10.79 -16.78
CA PRO A 532 -2.77 10.75 -17.81
C PRO A 532 -3.11 12.16 -18.34
N GLU A 533 -3.50 12.23 -19.61
CA GLU A 533 -3.93 13.48 -20.23
C GLU A 533 -5.12 14.09 -19.45
N HIS A 534 -5.11 15.41 -19.27
CA HIS A 534 -6.10 16.17 -18.47
C HIS A 534 -6.09 15.91 -16.96
N HIS A 535 -5.09 15.21 -16.41
CA HIS A 535 -4.89 15.11 -14.96
C HIS A 535 -3.75 16.02 -14.49
N ALA A 536 -3.81 16.48 -13.24
CA ALA A 536 -2.77 17.30 -12.61
C ALA A 536 -2.35 18.52 -13.45
N THR A 537 -3.32 19.17 -14.10
CA THR A 537 -3.12 20.22 -15.10
C THR A 537 -2.35 21.44 -14.59
N ASP A 538 -2.42 21.71 -13.28
CA ASP A 538 -1.71 22.81 -12.63
C ASP A 538 -0.31 22.44 -12.12
N SER A 539 -0.01 21.13 -12.08
CA SER A 539 1.26 20.57 -11.60
C SER A 539 2.31 20.67 -12.69
N ARG A 540 3.46 21.29 -12.37
CA ARG A 540 4.61 21.45 -13.26
C ARG A 540 5.79 20.67 -12.70
N ASP A 541 6.69 20.22 -13.56
CA ASP A 541 7.92 19.59 -13.12
C ASP A 541 8.85 20.63 -12.49
N ALA A 542 8.91 20.63 -11.16
CA ALA A 542 9.79 21.46 -10.35
C ALA A 542 10.96 20.65 -9.77
N LEU A 543 11.23 19.43 -10.26
CA LEU A 543 12.31 18.59 -9.77
C LEU A 543 13.69 19.29 -9.81
N PRO A 544 14.05 20.04 -10.87
CA PRO A 544 15.31 20.80 -10.86
C PRO A 544 15.39 21.84 -9.72
N ALA A 545 14.29 22.53 -9.42
CA ALA A 545 14.24 23.50 -8.32
C ALA A 545 14.34 22.81 -6.95
N LEU A 546 13.62 21.70 -6.76
CA LEU A 546 13.68 20.88 -5.54
C LEU A 546 15.08 20.30 -5.29
N LEU A 547 15.83 19.99 -6.34
CA LEU A 547 17.21 19.49 -6.25
C LEU A 547 18.27 20.60 -6.23
N GLY A 548 17.86 21.88 -6.18
CA GLY A 548 18.76 23.03 -6.13
C GLY A 548 19.51 23.34 -7.43
N GLN A 549 19.04 22.81 -8.56
CA GLN A 549 19.63 22.98 -9.89
C GLN A 549 19.02 24.18 -10.64
N ASP A 550 17.77 24.51 -10.33
CA ASP A 550 17.10 25.73 -10.77
C ASP A 550 16.88 26.66 -9.58
N LYS A 551 17.24 27.94 -9.76
CA LYS A 551 17.15 28.98 -8.74
C LYS A 551 15.91 29.86 -8.88
N GLN A 552 15.17 29.74 -9.98
CA GLN A 552 13.97 30.55 -10.21
C GLN A 552 12.70 29.78 -9.84
N GLY A 553 12.57 28.53 -10.29
CA GLY A 553 11.36 27.74 -10.08
C GLY A 553 10.21 28.26 -10.93
N ARG A 554 9.01 28.34 -10.35
CA ARG A 554 7.81 28.84 -11.03
C ARG A 554 7.89 30.34 -11.30
N GLU A 555 7.34 30.76 -12.42
CA GLU A 555 7.07 32.17 -12.70
C GLU A 555 6.06 32.76 -11.70
N TRP A 556 5.07 31.94 -11.30
CA TRP A 556 4.03 32.31 -10.34
C TRP A 556 3.46 31.09 -9.61
N ALA A 557 2.93 31.31 -8.41
CA ALA A 557 2.16 30.37 -7.61
C ALA A 557 0.79 30.97 -7.29
N LEU A 558 -0.22 30.10 -7.18
CA LEU A 558 -1.55 30.44 -6.74
C LEU A 558 -1.68 30.12 -5.25
N GLU A 559 -2.29 31.03 -4.50
CA GLU A 559 -2.60 30.86 -3.08
C GLU A 559 -4.10 31.00 -2.87
N GLN A 560 -4.64 30.32 -1.86
CA GLN A 560 -6.07 30.36 -1.55
C GLN A 560 -6.29 30.52 -0.04
N ALA A 561 -7.04 31.55 0.33
CA ALA A 561 -7.48 31.79 1.70
C ALA A 561 -8.78 31.05 2.05
N SER A 562 -9.17 31.05 3.31
CA SER A 562 -10.32 30.26 3.80
C SER A 562 -11.68 30.64 3.18
N ASN A 563 -11.88 31.88 2.72
CA ASN A 563 -13.11 32.30 2.01
C ASN A 563 -13.01 32.11 0.49
N HIS A 564 -11.99 31.40 0.01
CA HIS A 564 -11.65 31.22 -1.41
C HIS A 564 -11.10 32.45 -2.14
N THR A 565 -10.69 33.51 -1.42
CA THR A 565 -9.89 34.60 -2.03
C THR A 565 -8.60 34.02 -2.60
N LEU A 566 -8.31 34.34 -3.85
CA LEU A 566 -7.10 33.90 -4.55
C LEU A 566 -6.04 35.00 -4.59
N SER A 567 -4.78 34.58 -4.49
CA SER A 567 -3.62 35.44 -4.67
C SER A 567 -2.67 34.88 -5.72
N ILE A 568 -2.01 35.75 -6.49
CA ILE A 568 -0.89 35.39 -7.37
C ILE A 568 0.41 35.84 -6.72
N ARG A 569 1.34 34.91 -6.56
CA ARG A 569 2.66 35.12 -5.98
C ARG A 569 3.72 34.89 -7.04
N THR A 570 4.53 35.90 -7.37
CA THR A 570 5.76 35.79 -8.17
C THR A 570 6.97 36.05 -7.28
N LEU A 571 8.20 35.84 -7.73
CA LEU A 571 9.38 36.15 -6.90
C LEU A 571 9.40 37.60 -6.38
N ASP A 572 8.95 38.57 -7.18
CA ASP A 572 9.02 39.99 -6.84
C ASP A 572 7.71 40.57 -6.29
N TRP A 573 6.56 39.96 -6.62
CA TRP A 573 5.25 40.55 -6.36
C TRP A 573 4.26 39.56 -5.78
N LYS A 574 3.32 40.08 -5.01
CA LYS A 574 2.11 39.38 -4.59
C LYS A 574 0.89 40.23 -4.84
N TYR A 575 -0.07 39.67 -5.57
CA TYR A 575 -1.37 40.26 -5.82
C TYR A 575 -2.43 39.47 -5.05
N ILE A 576 -3.25 40.15 -4.24
CA ILE A 576 -4.43 39.57 -3.58
C ILE A 576 -5.66 40.21 -4.22
N GLU A 577 -6.57 39.38 -4.72
CA GLU A 577 -7.77 39.89 -5.39
C GLU A 577 -8.75 40.56 -4.41
N PRO A 578 -9.64 41.44 -4.90
CA PRO A 578 -10.73 41.97 -4.10
C PRO A 578 -11.66 40.86 -3.58
N SER A 579 -11.99 40.90 -2.30
CA SER A 579 -12.96 40.00 -1.69
C SER A 579 -13.71 40.62 -0.52
N ASP A 580 -14.88 40.04 -0.22
CA ASP A 580 -15.67 40.39 0.95
C ASP A 580 -15.34 39.48 2.14
N GLY A 581 -15.47 40.02 3.34
CA GLY A 581 -15.31 39.28 4.58
C GLY A 581 -14.79 40.14 5.72
N SER A 582 -14.71 39.55 6.90
CA SER A 582 -14.10 40.20 8.06
C SER A 582 -12.58 40.28 7.87
N PRO A 583 -11.91 41.39 8.26
CA PRO A 583 -10.45 41.52 8.21
C PRO A 583 -9.73 40.57 9.18
N VAL A 584 -10.46 39.97 10.12
CA VAL A 584 -9.99 38.96 11.07
C VAL A 584 -10.93 37.77 11.14
N ILE A 585 -10.41 36.58 11.42
CA ILE A 585 -11.20 35.36 11.64
C ILE A 585 -12.07 35.54 12.89
N THR A 586 -13.39 35.34 12.76
CA THR A 586 -14.38 35.71 13.79
C THR A 586 -14.82 34.56 14.70
N TRP A 587 -14.39 33.33 14.42
CA TRP A 587 -14.80 32.14 15.19
C TRP A 587 -13.77 31.68 16.24
N GLY A 588 -12.75 32.49 16.53
CA GLY A 588 -11.81 32.22 17.63
C GLY A 588 -10.36 32.64 17.35
N PRO A 589 -9.68 32.10 16.32
CA PRO A 589 -8.22 32.24 16.14
C PRO A 589 -7.66 33.66 15.96
N ALA A 590 -8.52 34.68 15.81
CA ALA A 590 -8.17 36.09 15.63
C ALA A 590 -7.13 36.41 14.52
N ILE A 591 -6.94 35.50 13.56
CA ILE A 591 -5.98 35.66 12.46
C ILE A 591 -6.46 36.74 11.48
N GLU A 592 -5.55 37.62 11.05
CA GLU A 592 -5.81 38.57 9.97
C GLU A 592 -6.01 37.84 8.64
N THR A 593 -7.09 38.17 7.91
CA THR A 593 -7.53 37.40 6.74
C THR A 593 -6.95 37.89 5.41
N GLY A 594 -6.64 39.19 5.32
CA GLY A 594 -6.29 39.84 4.07
C GLY A 594 -7.48 40.12 3.14
N TYR A 595 -8.72 39.98 3.63
CA TYR A 595 -9.91 40.29 2.83
C TYR A 595 -10.10 41.81 2.70
N ASN A 596 -10.23 42.29 1.46
CA ASN A 596 -10.41 43.70 1.17
C ASN A 596 -11.18 43.90 -0.13
N LYS A 597 -12.10 44.88 -0.15
CA LYS A 597 -12.88 45.24 -1.34
C LYS A 597 -12.04 45.87 -2.47
N GLN A 598 -10.82 46.28 -2.16
CA GLN A 598 -9.86 46.84 -3.13
C GLN A 598 -8.75 45.83 -3.40
N PRO A 599 -8.17 45.82 -4.61
CA PRO A 599 -7.04 44.97 -4.92
C PRO A 599 -5.84 45.35 -4.04
N GLN A 600 -5.03 44.35 -3.69
CA GLN A 600 -3.81 44.55 -2.94
C GLN A 600 -2.62 44.07 -3.75
N LEU A 601 -1.54 44.83 -3.74
CA LEU A 601 -0.28 44.48 -4.39
C LEU A 601 0.87 44.76 -3.43
N TYR A 602 1.73 43.77 -3.24
CA TYR A 602 2.87 43.86 -2.34
C TYR A 602 4.14 43.49 -3.08
N ARG A 603 5.20 44.29 -2.89
CA ARG A 603 6.55 43.94 -3.34
C ARG A 603 7.17 43.01 -2.32
N MET A 604 7.78 41.93 -2.80
CA MET A 604 8.25 40.83 -1.97
C MET A 604 9.74 41.02 -1.62
N GLY A 605 10.08 40.73 -0.36
CA GLY A 605 11.37 41.00 0.27
C GLY A 605 11.30 40.77 1.79
N GLN A 606 12.25 41.30 2.57
CA GLN A 606 12.26 41.15 4.04
C GLN A 606 11.09 41.86 4.75
N ASP A 607 10.58 42.97 4.20
CA ASP A 607 9.44 43.73 4.75
C ASP A 607 8.18 43.58 3.87
N ALA A 608 7.91 42.37 3.40
CA ALA A 608 6.75 42.09 2.54
C ALA A 608 5.42 42.37 3.29
N GLU A 609 4.39 42.75 2.51
CA GLU A 609 2.99 42.88 2.97
C GLU A 609 2.68 43.99 3.99
N GLN A 610 3.60 44.94 4.21
CA GLN A 610 3.38 46.09 5.11
C GLN A 610 2.63 47.26 4.45
N THR A 611 2.90 47.54 3.17
CA THR A 611 2.30 48.66 2.43
C THR A 611 1.66 48.18 1.14
N ASN A 612 0.35 48.40 0.96
CA ASN A 612 -0.32 48.11 -0.30
C ASN A 612 0.13 49.09 -1.39
N GLN A 613 0.78 48.57 -2.44
CA GLN A 613 1.33 49.31 -3.57
C GLN A 613 0.41 49.33 -4.80
N ALA A 614 -0.81 48.81 -4.70
CA ALA A 614 -1.73 48.68 -5.84
C ALA A 614 -2.05 50.02 -6.51
N ALA A 615 -2.16 51.11 -5.74
CA ALA A 615 -2.44 52.44 -6.30
C ALA A 615 -1.24 53.03 -7.07
N GLN A 616 -0.02 52.61 -6.73
CA GLN A 616 1.23 53.08 -7.33
C GLN A 616 1.59 52.28 -8.59
N HIS A 617 1.11 51.05 -8.72
CA HIS A 617 1.44 50.13 -9.82
C HIS A 617 0.19 49.52 -10.48
N PRO A 618 -0.73 50.34 -11.02
CA PRO A 618 -1.94 49.84 -11.66
C PRO A 618 -1.66 48.91 -12.85
N GLU A 619 -0.52 49.06 -13.52
CA GLU A 619 -0.06 48.20 -14.61
C GLU A 619 0.18 46.75 -14.14
N ILE A 620 0.84 46.57 -13.00
CA ILE A 620 1.14 45.24 -12.43
C ILE A 620 -0.14 44.60 -11.88
N VAL A 621 -1.00 45.40 -11.24
CA VAL A 621 -2.33 44.93 -10.79
C VAL A 621 -3.13 44.39 -11.97
N ASN A 622 -3.18 45.11 -13.09
CA ASN A 622 -3.90 44.66 -14.28
C ASN A 622 -3.30 43.39 -14.88
N GLU A 623 -1.98 43.28 -14.95
CA GLU A 623 -1.29 42.08 -15.43
C GLU A 623 -1.64 40.84 -14.60
N LEU A 624 -1.41 40.90 -13.28
CA LEU A 624 -1.61 39.76 -12.38
C LEU A 624 -3.09 39.42 -12.22
N SER A 625 -3.98 40.43 -12.22
CA SER A 625 -5.42 40.20 -12.24
C SER A 625 -5.87 39.50 -13.53
N ASN A 626 -5.36 39.91 -14.69
CA ASN A 626 -5.69 39.25 -15.96
C ASN A 626 -5.17 37.81 -16.00
N LEU A 627 -3.96 37.56 -15.49
CA LEU A 627 -3.41 36.21 -15.33
C LEU A 627 -4.32 35.34 -14.46
N LEU A 628 -4.74 35.84 -13.28
CA LEU A 628 -5.65 35.12 -12.39
C LEU A 628 -6.98 34.79 -13.07
N GLN A 629 -7.54 35.72 -13.85
CA GLN A 629 -8.78 35.50 -14.61
C GLN A 629 -8.62 34.49 -15.75
N GLN A 630 -7.44 34.40 -16.36
CA GLN A 630 -7.14 33.37 -17.36
C GLN A 630 -7.04 31.99 -16.73
N ILE A 631 -6.36 31.88 -15.58
CA ILE A 631 -6.25 30.62 -14.82
C ILE A 631 -7.65 30.08 -14.50
N ARG A 632 -8.55 30.92 -13.98
CA ARG A 632 -9.95 30.55 -13.69
C ARG A 632 -10.76 30.08 -14.90
N LYS A 633 -10.46 30.56 -16.10
CA LYS A 633 -11.22 30.23 -17.32
C LYS A 633 -10.75 28.95 -18.01
N ASN A 634 -9.57 28.45 -17.64
CA ASN A 634 -8.98 27.24 -18.18
C ASN A 634 -9.39 25.97 -17.40
N GLU A 635 -10.23 26.11 -16.37
CA GLU A 635 -11.07 25.04 -15.79
C GLU A 635 -12.37 24.87 -16.57
#